data_AF-A0A7Y2BB27-F1
#
_entry.id   AF-A0A7Y2BB27-F1
#
_cell.length_a   1.000
_cell.length_b   1.000
_cell.length_c   1.000
_cell.angle_alpha   90.00
_cell.angle_beta   90.00
_cell.angle_gamma   90.00
#
_symmetry.space_group_name_H-M   'P 1'
#
loop_
_entity.id
_entity.type
_entity.pdbx_description
1 polymer ?
#
loop_
_entity_poly.entity_id
_entity_poly.type
_entity_poly.pdbx_seq_one_letter_code
_entity_poly.pdbx_strand_id
1 'polypeptide(L)'
;MSNLNEIPVFISSDTAIIASNNIIPGSVSIESAIQLKYPTTIQGSRLLIDYQGIEDSLLVKFRTFTIDFRSSQAVFDSLKITRDERIIPIETDFRQETIRDRLLISSNKLEYTGSFSRGVSFGNTQDVVLNSNFNLQMRGDLGNGLFLRAAISDENIPIQPEGNTQVLQEFDKVFMEVKKDNTTIIAGDYELPRPDSYFINYYKKLKGISASNSHDINKKWKVYNKGSFAISRGKFRRQQLTVTDGNQGPYKLQGQDGELFLQILSGTEKVFADGILLKRGETEDYIVDYNRGEIRFTPNRIITANLRIIVEFEYAVQSYLRSLYATETKIVSENLTFGINFYNEQDSKSLSSNIQLD
;
A
#
# COMPACT_ATOMS: atom_id res chain seq x y z
N MET A 1 -13.96 14.19 -48.28
CA MET A 1 -13.65 13.60 -49.59
C MET A 1 -14.59 12.45 -49.82
N SER A 2 -15.32 12.42 -50.94
CA SER A 2 -16.22 11.31 -51.27
C SER A 2 -15.40 10.06 -51.59
N ASN A 3 -15.76 8.91 -51.03
CA ASN A 3 -15.13 7.63 -51.35
C ASN A 3 -15.93 6.81 -52.39
N LEU A 4 -16.94 7.42 -53.01
CA LEU A 4 -17.75 6.84 -54.08
C LEU A 4 -17.10 7.12 -55.44
N ASN A 5 -16.93 6.07 -56.24
CA ASN A 5 -16.44 6.13 -57.62
C ASN A 5 -17.54 5.65 -58.55
N GLU A 6 -17.73 6.36 -59.66
CA GLU A 6 -18.68 6.01 -60.72
C GLU A 6 -17.93 6.03 -62.05
N ILE A 7 -17.91 4.89 -62.75
CA ILE A 7 -17.12 4.72 -63.98
C ILE A 7 -18.03 4.13 -65.07
N PRO A 8 -18.25 4.84 -66.19
CA PRO A 8 -18.87 4.26 -67.36
C PRO A 8 -17.87 3.35 -68.08
N VAL A 9 -18.27 2.13 -68.39
CA VAL A 9 -17.43 1.10 -69.02
C VAL A 9 -18.20 0.45 -70.15
N PHE A 10 -17.59 0.42 -71.34
CA PHE A 10 -18.09 -0.38 -72.45
C PHE A 10 -17.42 -1.76 -72.42
N ILE A 11 -18.21 -2.84 -72.39
CA ILE A 11 -17.70 -4.20 -72.27
C ILE A 11 -17.86 -4.96 -73.59
N SER A 12 -16.76 -5.48 -74.14
CA SER A 12 -16.72 -6.38 -75.31
C SER A 12 -15.84 -7.62 -75.09
N SER A 13 -15.18 -7.69 -73.93
CA SER A 13 -14.37 -8.78 -73.41
C SER A 13 -14.24 -8.64 -71.89
N ASP A 14 -13.65 -9.64 -71.22
CA ASP A 14 -13.42 -9.59 -69.78
C ASP A 14 -12.67 -8.31 -69.39
N THR A 15 -13.26 -7.54 -68.48
CA THR A 15 -12.78 -6.18 -68.17
C THR A 15 -12.37 -6.10 -66.71
N ALA A 16 -11.19 -5.50 -66.48
CA ALA A 16 -10.65 -5.25 -65.14
C ALA A 16 -10.61 -3.74 -64.86
N ILE A 17 -11.27 -3.30 -63.79
CA ILE A 17 -11.20 -1.93 -63.28
C ILE A 17 -10.23 -1.92 -62.10
N ILE A 18 -9.26 -0.99 -62.15
CA ILE A 18 -8.25 -0.82 -61.09
C ILE A 18 -8.51 0.52 -60.38
N ALA A 19 -8.78 0.45 -59.09
CA ALA A 19 -8.95 1.62 -58.23
C ALA A 19 -7.64 2.00 -57.51
N SER A 20 -7.53 3.25 -57.06
CA SER A 20 -6.35 3.71 -56.30
C SER A 20 -6.27 3.11 -54.89
N ASN A 21 -7.42 2.69 -54.34
CA ASN A 21 -7.57 2.15 -52.98
C ASN A 21 -8.36 0.83 -53.04
N ASN A 22 -8.39 0.07 -51.95
CA ASN A 22 -9.14 -1.18 -51.87
C ASN A 22 -10.63 -0.95 -52.06
N ILE A 23 -11.27 -1.77 -52.91
CA ILE A 23 -12.70 -1.72 -53.20
C ILE A 23 -13.45 -2.45 -52.09
N ILE A 24 -14.50 -1.82 -51.56
CA ILE A 24 -15.36 -2.44 -50.53
C ILE A 24 -16.28 -3.46 -51.23
N PRO A 25 -16.19 -4.77 -50.93
CA PRO A 25 -16.88 -5.78 -51.73
C PRO A 25 -18.40 -5.62 -51.79
N GLY A 26 -19.04 -5.26 -50.67
CA GLY A 26 -20.49 -5.04 -50.61
C GLY A 26 -20.99 -3.72 -51.18
N SER A 27 -20.11 -2.89 -51.76
CA SER A 27 -20.46 -1.56 -52.30
C SER A 27 -20.58 -1.51 -53.83
N VAL A 28 -20.24 -2.60 -54.52
CA VAL A 28 -20.23 -2.64 -55.98
C VAL A 28 -21.65 -2.81 -56.50
N SER A 29 -22.08 -1.89 -57.37
CA SER A 29 -23.32 -1.99 -58.13
C SER A 29 -23.05 -1.71 -59.60
N ILE A 30 -23.56 -2.58 -60.47
CA ILE A 30 -23.47 -2.43 -61.92
C ILE A 30 -24.87 -2.14 -62.45
N GLU A 31 -25.02 -1.01 -63.12
CA GLU A 31 -26.22 -0.68 -63.89
C GLU A 31 -25.93 -1.00 -65.37
N SER A 32 -26.61 -2.01 -65.90
CA SER A 32 -26.49 -2.46 -67.30
C SER A 32 -27.56 -1.80 -68.17
N ALA A 33 -27.18 -1.33 -69.36
CA ALA A 33 -28.14 -0.75 -70.31
C ALA A 33 -29.12 -1.79 -70.86
N ILE A 34 -28.69 -3.05 -70.96
CA ILE A 34 -29.51 -4.19 -71.42
C ILE A 34 -30.13 -5.01 -70.28
N GLN A 35 -30.04 -4.55 -69.02
CA GLN A 35 -30.54 -5.22 -67.82
C GLN A 35 -29.97 -6.62 -67.55
N LEU A 36 -28.78 -6.92 -68.07
CA LEU A 36 -28.08 -8.18 -67.82
C LEU A 36 -27.30 -8.11 -66.49
N LYS A 37 -27.21 -9.25 -65.79
CA LYS A 37 -26.35 -9.37 -64.61
C LYS A 37 -24.96 -9.81 -65.02
N TYR A 38 -23.96 -9.05 -64.61
CA TYR A 38 -22.55 -9.37 -64.81
C TYR A 38 -21.94 -9.91 -63.51
N PRO A 39 -21.39 -11.14 -63.49
CA PRO A 39 -20.62 -11.64 -62.36
C PRO A 39 -19.41 -10.72 -62.10
N THR A 40 -19.11 -10.50 -60.82
CA THR A 40 -17.95 -9.69 -60.43
C THR A 40 -17.10 -10.38 -59.39
N THR A 41 -15.79 -10.27 -59.56
CA THR A 41 -14.79 -10.77 -58.60
C THR A 41 -13.93 -9.61 -58.12
N ILE A 42 -13.81 -9.46 -56.79
CA ILE A 42 -13.11 -8.34 -56.17
C ILE A 42 -11.84 -8.83 -55.47
N GLN A 43 -10.70 -8.30 -55.89
CA GLN A 43 -9.38 -8.61 -55.34
C GLN A 43 -8.66 -7.32 -54.95
N GLY A 44 -8.85 -6.89 -53.69
CA GLY A 44 -8.23 -5.67 -53.17
C GLY A 44 -8.69 -4.43 -53.94
N SER A 45 -7.81 -3.82 -54.70
CA SER A 45 -8.07 -2.65 -55.56
C SER A 45 -8.58 -2.99 -56.96
N ARG A 46 -8.74 -4.27 -57.31
CA ARG A 46 -9.18 -4.73 -58.64
C ARG A 46 -10.61 -5.28 -58.60
N LEU A 47 -11.42 -4.84 -59.56
CA LEU A 47 -12.75 -5.37 -59.86
C LEU A 47 -12.72 -6.02 -61.24
N LEU A 48 -12.98 -7.31 -61.30
CA LEU A 48 -13.11 -8.08 -62.54
C LEU A 48 -14.59 -8.22 -62.89
N ILE A 49 -14.93 -7.97 -64.15
CA ILE A 49 -16.28 -8.09 -64.70
C ILE A 49 -16.20 -9.09 -65.86
N ASP A 50 -16.91 -10.22 -65.71
CA ASP A 50 -16.85 -11.33 -66.66
C ASP A 50 -17.78 -11.06 -67.86
N TYR A 51 -17.24 -11.12 -69.08
CA TYR A 51 -18.00 -10.86 -70.30
C TYR A 51 -18.98 -12.00 -70.60
N GLN A 52 -20.24 -11.64 -70.80
CA GLN A 52 -21.33 -12.61 -71.02
C GLN A 52 -21.62 -12.88 -72.51
N GLY A 53 -20.71 -12.50 -73.42
CA GLY A 53 -20.88 -12.73 -74.86
C GLY A 53 -21.69 -11.67 -75.60
N ILE A 54 -22.18 -10.63 -74.91
CA ILE A 54 -22.97 -9.53 -75.47
C ILE A 54 -22.34 -8.19 -75.08
N GLU A 55 -22.10 -7.34 -76.09
CA GLU A 55 -21.61 -5.98 -75.87
C GLU A 55 -22.63 -5.12 -75.11
N ASP A 56 -22.17 -4.39 -74.09
CA ASP A 56 -23.03 -3.56 -73.25
C ASP A 56 -22.29 -2.32 -72.72
N SER A 57 -23.05 -1.29 -72.38
CA SER A 57 -22.57 -0.11 -71.66
C SER A 57 -22.99 -0.21 -70.20
N LEU A 58 -22.01 -0.25 -69.32
CA LEU A 58 -22.17 -0.43 -67.88
C LEU A 58 -21.83 0.85 -67.13
N LEU A 59 -22.67 1.24 -66.16
CA LEU A 59 -22.27 2.22 -65.14
C LEU A 59 -21.92 1.47 -63.86
N VAL A 60 -20.63 1.45 -63.54
CA VAL A 60 -20.09 0.73 -62.38
C VAL A 60 -19.89 1.72 -61.23
N LYS A 61 -20.60 1.50 -60.13
CA LYS A 61 -20.46 2.31 -58.91
C LYS A 61 -19.86 1.47 -57.79
N PHE A 62 -18.86 2.00 -57.10
CA PHE A 62 -18.23 1.31 -55.97
C PHE A 62 -17.57 2.29 -55.01
N ARG A 63 -17.41 1.87 -53.75
CA ARG A 63 -16.70 2.64 -52.73
C ARG A 63 -15.31 2.07 -52.47
N THR A 64 -14.36 2.95 -52.19
CA THR A 64 -13.00 2.56 -51.80
C THR A 64 -12.68 2.91 -50.35
N PHE A 65 -11.69 2.23 -49.78
CA PHE A 65 -11.20 2.49 -48.42
C PHE A 65 -9.68 2.36 -48.36
N THR A 66 -9.04 3.20 -47.54
CA THR A 66 -7.58 3.35 -47.50
C THR A 66 -6.88 2.27 -46.65
N ILE A 67 -7.61 1.56 -45.79
CA ILE A 67 -7.04 0.56 -44.88
C ILE A 67 -7.31 -0.85 -45.42
N ASP A 68 -6.26 -1.66 -45.54
CA ASP A 68 -6.39 -3.08 -45.85
C ASP A 68 -6.69 -3.88 -44.57
N PHE A 69 -7.93 -4.33 -44.41
CA PHE A 69 -8.32 -5.19 -43.29
C PHE A 69 -7.86 -6.64 -43.44
N ARG A 70 -7.28 -7.04 -44.59
CA ARG A 70 -6.75 -8.39 -44.81
C ARG A 70 -5.28 -8.51 -44.45
N SER A 71 -4.55 -7.40 -44.32
CA SER A 71 -3.18 -7.43 -43.82
C SER A 71 -3.19 -7.53 -42.30
N SER A 72 -3.10 -8.76 -41.77
CA SER A 72 -2.70 -8.99 -40.38
C SER A 72 -1.18 -8.90 -40.33
N GLN A 73 -0.63 -7.77 -39.87
CA GLN A 73 0.78 -7.74 -39.48
C GLN A 73 0.90 -8.36 -38.10
N ALA A 74 1.66 -9.45 -37.99
CA ALA A 74 2.04 -9.98 -36.70
C ALA A 74 3.00 -8.98 -36.04
N VAL A 75 2.54 -8.31 -34.98
CA VAL A 75 3.38 -7.41 -34.17
C VAL A 75 4.55 -8.17 -33.52
N PHE A 76 4.41 -9.49 -33.36
CA PHE A 76 5.39 -10.36 -32.74
C PHE A 76 5.75 -11.55 -33.64
N ASP A 77 7.06 -11.74 -33.83
CA ASP A 77 7.64 -12.92 -34.48
C ASP A 77 7.64 -14.08 -33.48
N SER A 78 6.75 -15.05 -33.70
CA SER A 78 6.59 -16.22 -32.83
C SER A 78 7.85 -17.08 -32.71
N LEU A 79 8.83 -16.94 -33.60
CA LEU A 79 10.11 -17.65 -33.53
C LEU A 79 11.15 -16.96 -32.62
N LYS A 80 10.86 -15.73 -32.16
CA LYS A 80 11.68 -15.00 -31.17
C LYS A 80 11.16 -15.12 -29.73
N ILE A 81 10.11 -15.90 -29.51
CA ILE A 81 9.62 -16.22 -28.17
C ILE A 81 10.53 -17.30 -27.57
N THR A 82 11.68 -16.87 -27.06
CA THR A 82 12.53 -17.72 -26.23
C THR A 82 11.81 -18.01 -24.92
N ARG A 83 11.88 -19.27 -24.50
CA ARG A 83 11.22 -19.84 -23.31
C ARG A 83 11.83 -19.40 -21.97
N ASP A 84 12.36 -18.18 -21.89
CA ASP A 84 12.78 -17.59 -20.62
C ASP A 84 11.75 -16.57 -20.17
N GLU A 85 11.10 -16.92 -19.07
CA GLU A 85 10.13 -16.12 -18.36
C GLU A 85 10.66 -14.70 -18.08
N ARG A 86 10.09 -13.71 -18.77
CA ARG A 86 9.94 -12.35 -18.23
C ARG A 86 8.90 -11.57 -19.02
N ILE A 87 7.83 -11.23 -18.30
CA ILE A 87 7.10 -9.96 -18.26
C ILE A 87 6.99 -9.25 -19.61
N ILE A 88 5.76 -9.19 -20.11
CA ILE A 88 5.32 -8.31 -21.22
C ILE A 88 5.94 -6.92 -21.03
N PRO A 89 6.91 -6.49 -21.86
CA PRO A 89 7.44 -5.15 -21.79
C PRO A 89 6.38 -4.19 -22.33
N ILE A 90 5.74 -3.46 -21.43
CA ILE A 90 4.94 -2.28 -21.77
C ILE A 90 5.94 -1.20 -22.22
N GLU A 91 5.52 -0.30 -23.11
CA GLU A 91 6.27 0.76 -23.82
C GLU A 91 7.23 1.63 -22.95
N THR A 92 7.22 1.45 -21.63
CA THR A 92 8.20 2.00 -20.68
C THR A 92 9.60 1.38 -20.75
N ASP A 93 9.80 0.20 -21.34
CA ASP A 93 11.12 -0.45 -21.37
C ASP A 93 12.11 0.16 -22.38
N PHE A 94 11.63 0.97 -23.34
CA PHE A 94 12.51 1.76 -24.23
C PHE A 94 13.01 3.07 -23.60
N ARG A 95 12.76 3.30 -22.31
CA ARG A 95 13.27 4.46 -21.55
C ARG A 95 14.40 4.10 -20.57
N GLN A 96 15.07 2.97 -20.74
CA GLN A 96 16.18 2.58 -19.86
C GLN A 96 17.42 3.51 -19.93
N GLU A 97 17.51 4.43 -20.90
CA GLU A 97 18.61 5.41 -20.94
C GLU A 97 18.31 6.77 -20.29
N THR A 98 17.12 7.01 -19.73
CA THR A 98 16.80 8.34 -19.11
C THR A 98 16.32 8.27 -17.66
N ILE A 99 16.41 7.12 -16.99
CA ILE A 99 16.07 7.01 -15.56
C ILE A 99 17.23 7.46 -14.65
N ARG A 100 18.47 7.53 -15.15
CA ARG A 100 19.61 8.02 -14.35
C ARG A 100 19.50 9.48 -13.94
N ASP A 101 18.78 10.31 -14.70
CA ASP A 101 18.70 11.76 -14.46
C ASP A 101 17.40 12.21 -13.75
N ARG A 102 16.57 11.27 -13.28
CA ARG A 102 15.36 11.57 -12.48
C ARG A 102 15.43 11.06 -11.04
N LEU A 103 16.60 10.68 -10.54
CA LEU A 103 16.80 10.52 -9.10
C LEU A 103 16.82 11.91 -8.45
N LEU A 104 15.70 12.30 -7.84
CA LEU A 104 15.63 13.45 -6.93
C LEU A 104 16.54 13.30 -5.71
N ILE A 105 17.20 12.14 -5.52
CA ILE A 105 18.20 11.86 -4.50
C ILE A 105 19.30 10.97 -5.11
N SER A 106 20.36 11.56 -5.66
CA SER A 106 21.52 10.84 -6.19
C SER A 106 22.57 10.55 -5.10
N SER A 107 22.20 9.82 -4.04
CA SER A 107 23.21 9.24 -3.14
C SER A 107 23.33 7.74 -3.42
N ASN A 108 24.52 7.28 -3.83
CA ASN A 108 24.85 5.86 -4.01
C ASN A 108 24.83 5.05 -2.69
N LYS A 109 24.27 5.62 -1.61
CA LYS A 109 24.26 5.08 -0.25
C LYS A 109 22.85 4.99 0.34
N LEU A 110 21.81 5.30 -0.43
CA LEU A 110 20.42 5.16 -0.02
C LEU A 110 19.84 3.86 -0.59
N GLU A 111 19.60 2.89 0.28
CA GLU A 111 18.91 1.64 -0.04
C GLU A 111 17.40 1.86 0.11
N TYR A 112 16.63 1.42 -0.88
CA TYR A 112 15.17 1.35 -0.81
C TYR A 112 14.71 -0.06 -1.14
N THR A 113 13.78 -0.60 -0.35
CA THR A 113 13.24 -1.95 -0.51
C THR A 113 11.72 -1.88 -0.33
N GLY A 114 10.97 -2.55 -1.20
CA GLY A 114 9.51 -2.50 -1.13
C GLY A 114 8.82 -2.58 -2.49
N SER A 115 7.51 -2.37 -2.48
CA SER A 115 6.67 -2.34 -3.66
C SER A 115 5.64 -1.21 -3.57
N PHE A 116 5.29 -0.70 -4.75
CA PHE A 116 4.21 0.25 -4.94
C PHE A 116 3.40 -0.23 -6.13
N SER A 117 2.15 -0.63 -5.90
CA SER A 117 1.26 -1.06 -6.96
C SER A 117 -0.01 -0.20 -6.95
N ARG A 118 -0.45 0.21 -8.14
CA ARG A 118 -1.74 0.87 -8.36
C ARG A 118 -2.47 0.13 -9.46
N GLY A 119 -3.60 -0.50 -9.11
CA GLY A 119 -4.48 -1.21 -10.03
C GLY A 119 -5.80 -0.49 -10.17
N VAL A 120 -6.32 -0.42 -11.39
CA VAL A 120 -7.68 0.07 -11.66
C VAL A 120 -8.49 -1.13 -12.13
N SER A 121 -9.62 -1.37 -11.49
CA SER A 121 -10.52 -2.48 -11.80
C SER A 121 -11.84 -1.93 -12.36
N PHE A 122 -12.26 -2.47 -13.51
CA PHE A 122 -13.51 -2.14 -14.17
C PHE A 122 -14.45 -3.35 -14.09
N GLY A 123 -15.60 -3.19 -13.46
CA GLY A 123 -16.64 -4.22 -13.38
C GLY A 123 -17.74 -3.98 -14.40
N ASN A 124 -18.28 -5.06 -15.00
CA ASN A 124 -19.34 -4.97 -16.02
C ASN A 124 -20.66 -4.35 -15.49
N THR A 125 -20.79 -4.23 -14.16
CA THR A 125 -21.94 -3.64 -13.44
C THR A 125 -21.54 -2.91 -12.15
N GLN A 126 -20.26 -2.53 -11.99
CA GLN A 126 -19.73 -1.87 -10.78
C GLN A 126 -18.90 -0.64 -11.16
N ASP A 127 -18.85 0.31 -10.23
CA ASP A 127 -18.01 1.51 -10.35
C ASP A 127 -16.52 1.14 -10.49
N VAL A 128 -15.75 2.07 -11.05
CA VAL A 128 -14.30 1.94 -11.19
C VAL A 128 -13.66 1.93 -9.80
N VAL A 129 -12.93 0.86 -9.47
CA VAL A 129 -12.23 0.74 -8.18
C VAL A 129 -10.73 0.95 -8.40
N LEU A 130 -10.16 1.90 -7.67
CA LEU A 130 -8.71 2.10 -7.59
C LEU A 130 -8.18 1.35 -6.37
N ASN A 131 -7.31 0.37 -6.59
CA ASN A 131 -6.59 -0.36 -5.55
C ASN A 131 -5.14 0.13 -5.53
N SER A 132 -4.67 0.62 -4.39
CA SER A 132 -3.28 1.05 -4.21
C SER A 132 -2.68 0.26 -3.05
N ASN A 133 -1.54 -0.39 -3.28
CA ASN A 133 -0.75 -1.00 -2.20
C ASN A 133 0.60 -0.31 -2.17
N PHE A 134 1.01 0.11 -0.98
CA PHE A 134 2.30 0.77 -0.78
C PHE A 134 3.00 0.17 0.43
N ASN A 135 4.18 -0.40 0.21
CA ASN A 135 5.06 -0.88 1.27
C ASN A 135 6.48 -0.52 0.88
N LEU A 136 7.06 0.46 1.56
CA LEU A 136 8.37 0.99 1.24
C LEU A 136 9.20 1.17 2.52
N GLN A 137 10.40 0.61 2.51
CA GLN A 137 11.43 0.82 3.51
C GLN A 137 12.62 1.52 2.86
N MET A 138 13.15 2.54 3.52
CA MET A 138 14.29 3.31 3.04
C MET A 138 15.32 3.45 4.14
N ARG A 139 16.60 3.25 3.82
CA ARG A 139 17.69 3.40 4.78
C ARG A 139 18.97 3.82 4.08
N GLY A 140 19.66 4.82 4.60
CA GLY A 140 20.98 5.17 4.08
C GLY A 140 21.46 6.57 4.40
N ASP A 141 22.64 6.89 3.87
CA ASP A 141 23.30 8.19 4.02
C ASP A 141 22.86 9.13 2.89
N LEU A 142 22.21 10.24 3.25
CA LEU A 142 21.77 11.30 2.34
C LEU A 142 22.89 12.30 2.01
N GLY A 143 24.08 12.14 2.61
CA GLY A 143 25.21 13.06 2.51
C GLY A 143 25.26 14.04 3.68
N ASN A 144 26.41 14.71 3.85
CA ASN A 144 26.64 15.72 4.90
C ASN A 144 26.37 15.21 6.34
N GLY A 145 26.59 13.92 6.58
CA GLY A 145 26.38 13.28 7.89
C GLY A 145 24.90 13.02 8.23
N LEU A 146 23.99 13.12 7.26
CA LEU A 146 22.56 12.82 7.43
C LEU A 146 22.28 11.36 7.11
N PHE A 147 21.78 10.62 8.08
CA PHE A 147 21.31 9.25 7.92
C PHE A 147 19.79 9.21 8.00
N LEU A 148 19.15 8.60 7.00
CA LEU A 148 17.71 8.42 6.91
C LEU A 148 17.34 6.97 7.19
N ARG A 149 16.26 6.77 7.94
CA ARG A 149 15.54 5.49 8.05
C ARG A 149 14.05 5.77 8.00
N ALA A 150 13.33 5.17 7.07
CA ALA A 150 11.89 5.33 6.97
C ALA A 150 11.22 3.99 6.66
N ALA A 151 10.00 3.82 7.14
CA ALA A 151 9.10 2.75 6.75
C ALA A 151 7.73 3.38 6.51
N ILE A 152 7.15 3.12 5.35
CA ILE A 152 5.81 3.57 5.00
C ILE A 152 5.06 2.35 4.48
N SER A 153 3.99 2.00 5.17
CA SER A 153 3.13 0.88 4.82
C SER A 153 1.68 1.36 4.83
N ASP A 154 0.97 1.13 3.73
CA ASP A 154 -0.47 1.38 3.58
C ASP A 154 -1.26 0.06 3.68
N GLU A 155 -0.70 -0.93 4.36
CA GLU A 155 -1.30 -2.26 4.47
C GLU A 155 -2.13 -2.36 5.76
N ASN A 156 -3.44 -2.19 5.63
CA ASN A 156 -4.40 -2.73 6.60
C ASN A 156 -4.49 -4.25 6.39
N ILE A 157 -3.46 -5.01 6.74
CA ILE A 157 -3.65 -6.47 6.85
C ILE A 157 -4.23 -6.76 8.23
N PRO A 158 -5.48 -7.25 8.35
CA PRO A 158 -5.95 -7.85 9.59
C PRO A 158 -5.25 -9.21 9.75
N ILE A 159 -3.98 -9.22 10.12
CA ILE A 159 -3.30 -10.44 10.54
C ILE A 159 -3.73 -10.77 11.96
N GLN A 160 -4.45 -11.87 12.10
CA GLN A 160 -4.67 -12.49 13.41
C GLN A 160 -3.41 -13.32 13.72
N PRO A 161 -2.69 -13.06 14.82
CA PRO A 161 -1.71 -14.02 15.31
C PRO A 161 -2.45 -15.27 15.78
N GLU A 162 -2.76 -16.18 14.86
CA GLU A 162 -3.27 -17.49 15.24
C GLU A 162 -2.12 -18.32 15.82
N GLY A 163 -2.24 -18.64 17.11
CA GLY A 163 -1.34 -19.56 17.83
C GLY A 163 -0.04 -18.91 18.33
N ASN A 164 0.74 -18.29 17.45
CA ASN A 164 2.04 -17.70 17.79
C ASN A 164 1.89 -16.28 18.38
N THR A 165 1.86 -16.15 19.72
CA THR A 165 1.89 -14.85 20.41
C THR A 165 3.30 -14.39 20.82
N GLN A 166 4.33 -15.18 20.53
CA GLN A 166 5.72 -14.81 20.82
C GLN A 166 6.27 -13.81 19.81
N VAL A 167 5.95 -13.97 18.52
CA VAL A 167 6.40 -13.07 17.46
C VAL A 167 5.34 -12.00 17.24
N LEU A 168 5.50 -10.87 17.92
CA LEU A 168 4.73 -9.67 17.65
C LEU A 168 5.24 -9.03 16.35
N GLN A 169 4.56 -9.29 15.24
CA GLN A 169 4.94 -8.72 13.95
C GLN A 169 4.09 -7.46 13.67
N GLU A 170 4.68 -6.30 13.92
CA GLU A 170 4.07 -4.98 13.67
C GLU A 170 4.50 -4.50 12.28
N PHE A 171 3.60 -4.56 11.30
CA PHE A 171 3.89 -4.21 9.89
C PHE A 171 3.29 -2.86 9.45
N ASP A 172 2.55 -2.18 10.34
CA ASP A 172 1.75 -0.98 10.06
C ASP A 172 2.43 0.32 10.50
N LYS A 173 3.75 0.32 10.72
CA LYS A 173 4.47 1.53 11.16
C LYS A 173 4.74 2.45 9.97
N VAL A 174 4.24 3.68 10.06
CA VAL A 174 4.54 4.76 9.12
C VAL A 174 5.39 5.81 9.82
N PHE A 175 6.69 5.81 9.57
CA PHE A 175 7.62 6.77 10.18
C PHE A 175 8.77 7.15 9.26
N MET A 176 9.36 8.30 9.57
CA MET A 176 10.61 8.79 9.01
C MET A 176 11.52 9.26 10.14
N GLU A 177 12.68 8.67 10.25
CA GLU A 177 13.75 9.02 11.18
C GLU A 177 14.92 9.61 10.41
N VAL A 178 15.32 10.81 10.80
CA VAL A 178 16.52 11.48 10.29
C VAL A 178 17.48 11.67 11.46
N LYS A 179 18.70 11.18 11.30
CA LYS A 179 19.79 11.33 12.26
C LYS A 179 20.90 12.17 11.65
N LYS A 180 21.40 13.14 12.42
CA LYS A 180 22.62 13.89 12.11
C LYS A 180 23.45 14.01 13.37
N ASP A 181 24.68 13.51 13.34
CA ASP A 181 25.56 13.43 14.50
C ASP A 181 24.84 12.76 15.68
N ASN A 182 24.58 13.52 16.75
CA ASN A 182 23.89 13.06 17.95
C ASN A 182 22.44 13.59 18.06
N THR A 183 21.91 14.18 16.99
CA THR A 183 20.51 14.61 16.90
C THR A 183 19.72 13.60 16.09
N THR A 184 18.54 13.24 16.57
CA THR A 184 17.60 12.35 15.88
C THR A 184 16.22 12.98 15.90
N ILE A 185 15.59 13.07 14.73
CA ILE A 185 14.23 13.56 14.56
C ILE A 185 13.43 12.42 13.95
N ILE A 186 12.30 12.08 14.56
CA ILE A 186 11.36 11.07 14.09
C ILE A 186 10.02 11.76 13.84
N ALA A 187 9.44 11.55 12.67
CA ALA A 187 8.11 11.97 12.31
C ALA A 187 7.26 10.75 11.93
N GLY A 188 5.97 10.78 12.24
CA GLY A 188 5.06 9.65 12.07
C GLY A 188 4.96 8.83 13.35
N ASP A 189 5.00 7.51 13.22
CA ASP A 189 4.80 6.57 14.32
C ASP A 189 6.08 6.38 15.13
N TYR A 190 5.99 6.59 16.44
CA TYR A 190 7.10 6.36 17.34
C TYR A 190 6.64 5.93 18.73
N GLU A 191 7.58 5.40 19.48
CA GLU A 191 7.35 4.96 20.85
C GLU A 191 8.04 5.93 21.83
N LEU A 192 7.33 6.26 22.90
CA LEU A 192 7.91 6.88 24.08
C LEU A 192 8.14 5.78 25.12
N PRO A 193 9.39 5.30 25.27
CA PRO A 193 9.71 4.34 26.29
C PRO A 193 9.63 5.00 27.68
N ARG A 194 9.65 4.14 28.69
CA ARG A 194 9.74 4.58 30.09
C ARG A 194 11.01 5.40 30.29
N PRO A 195 10.92 6.64 30.81
CA PRO A 195 12.09 7.41 31.16
C PRO A 195 12.78 6.80 32.39
N ASP A 196 14.07 7.06 32.55
CA ASP A 196 14.84 6.64 33.73
C ASP A 196 14.45 7.49 34.96
N SER A 197 13.26 7.22 35.49
CA SER A 197 12.66 7.95 36.61
C SER A 197 11.98 7.00 37.60
N TYR A 198 12.06 7.38 38.88
CA TYR A 198 11.34 6.71 39.95
C TYR A 198 9.84 7.04 39.92
N PHE A 199 9.48 8.30 39.62
CA PHE A 199 8.12 8.80 39.77
C PHE A 199 7.29 8.69 38.49
N ILE A 200 7.91 8.92 37.33
CA ILE A 200 7.22 8.91 36.04
C ILE A 200 7.49 7.58 35.35
N ASN A 201 6.41 6.84 35.07
CA ASN A 201 6.46 5.57 34.38
C ASN A 201 5.33 5.52 33.36
N TYR A 202 5.68 5.67 32.09
CA TYR A 202 4.76 5.52 30.97
C TYR A 202 5.43 4.73 29.85
N TYR A 203 4.62 4.10 29.01
CA TYR A 203 5.03 3.62 27.70
C TYR A 203 3.92 3.98 26.74
N LYS A 204 4.22 4.71 25.66
CA LYS A 204 3.20 5.21 24.74
C LYS A 204 3.57 4.94 23.29
N LYS A 205 2.59 4.43 22.52
CA LYS A 205 2.64 4.37 21.06
C LYS A 205 1.94 5.58 20.48
N LEU A 206 2.66 6.37 19.70
CA LEU A 206 2.27 7.73 19.32
C LEU A 206 2.42 7.95 17.82
N LYS A 207 1.62 8.90 17.30
CA LYS A 207 1.81 9.46 15.95
C LYS A 207 2.07 10.96 16.07
N GLY A 208 3.20 11.44 15.60
CA GLY A 208 3.57 12.86 15.68
C GLY A 208 5.04 13.12 15.35
N ILE A 209 5.67 14.02 16.09
CA ILE A 209 7.09 14.36 15.93
C ILE A 209 7.82 14.23 17.26
N SER A 210 9.03 13.68 17.22
CA SER A 210 9.95 13.58 18.35
C SER A 210 11.34 13.99 17.92
N ALA A 211 11.97 14.88 18.67
CA ALA A 211 13.36 15.27 18.50
C ALA A 211 14.15 14.92 19.74
N SER A 212 15.32 14.32 19.57
CA SER A 212 16.26 14.08 20.66
C SER A 212 17.66 14.50 20.27
N ASN A 213 18.41 14.99 21.24
CA ASN A 213 19.81 15.36 21.08
C ASN A 213 20.61 14.84 22.28
N SER A 214 21.79 14.29 22.01
CA SER A 214 22.77 13.91 23.03
C SER A 214 24.06 14.68 22.82
N HIS A 215 24.55 15.41 23.80
CA HIS A 215 25.81 16.12 23.66
C HIS A 215 26.66 16.01 24.93
N ASP A 216 27.97 15.92 24.73
CA ASP A 216 28.96 15.92 25.81
C ASP A 216 29.38 17.37 26.09
N ILE A 217 28.97 17.94 27.23
CA ILE A 217 29.38 19.31 27.62
C ILE A 217 30.89 19.35 27.87
N ASN A 218 31.42 18.30 28.48
CA ASN A 218 32.84 18.07 28.68
C ASN A 218 33.08 16.55 28.79
N LYS A 219 34.33 16.11 29.00
CA LYS A 219 34.68 14.68 29.10
C LYS A 219 33.97 13.93 30.24
N LYS A 220 33.29 14.62 31.17
CA LYS A 220 32.68 14.05 32.38
C LYS A 220 31.15 14.15 32.42
N TRP A 221 30.53 14.96 31.58
CA TRP A 221 29.11 15.27 31.66
C TRP A 221 28.44 15.10 30.29
N LYS A 222 27.49 14.15 30.23
CA LYS A 222 26.65 13.89 29.06
C LYS A 222 25.26 14.43 29.30
N VAL A 223 24.70 15.13 28.34
CA VAL A 223 23.35 15.65 28.40
C VAL A 223 22.53 15.06 27.26
N TYR A 224 21.40 14.47 27.62
CA TYR A 224 20.39 13.97 26.71
C TYR A 224 19.14 14.83 26.87
N ASN A 225 18.59 15.30 25.76
CA ASN A 225 17.31 16.00 25.72
C ASN A 225 16.42 15.31 24.70
N LYS A 226 15.14 15.16 25.03
CA LYS A 226 14.10 14.67 24.14
C LYS A 226 12.86 15.54 24.30
N GLY A 227 12.26 15.93 23.18
CA GLY A 227 11.00 16.63 23.12
C GLY A 227 10.08 15.94 22.12
N SER A 228 8.83 15.73 22.51
CA SER A 228 7.87 14.95 21.75
C SER A 228 6.51 15.64 21.75
N PHE A 229 5.92 15.76 20.58
CA PHE A 229 4.58 16.26 20.33
C PHE A 229 3.84 15.23 19.49
N ALA A 230 2.71 14.72 19.95
CA ALA A 230 2.00 13.68 19.22
C ALA A 230 0.54 13.57 19.60
N ILE A 231 -0.14 12.69 18.89
CA ILE A 231 -1.46 12.17 19.24
C ILE A 231 -1.27 10.75 19.81
N SER A 232 -1.87 10.49 20.96
CA SER A 232 -1.90 9.17 21.59
C SER A 232 -2.83 8.22 20.81
N ARG A 233 -2.35 7.00 20.53
CA ARG A 233 -3.14 5.97 19.85
C ARG A 233 -4.12 5.23 20.77
N GLY A 234 -4.01 5.37 22.09
CA GLY A 234 -4.87 4.60 23.01
C GLY A 234 -4.95 5.14 24.44
N LYS A 235 -5.86 4.56 25.25
CA LYS A 235 -5.94 4.80 26.70
C LYS A 235 -5.28 3.66 27.46
N PHE A 236 -4.56 4.02 28.53
CA PHE A 236 -4.07 3.04 29.50
C PHE A 236 -5.19 2.56 30.41
N ARG A 237 -5.22 1.26 30.70
CA ARG A 237 -6.10 0.65 31.68
C ARG A 237 -5.32 -0.33 32.53
N ARG A 238 -5.62 -0.32 33.84
CA ARG A 238 -5.25 -1.36 34.77
C ARG A 238 -6.53 -2.04 35.25
N GLN A 239 -6.67 -3.32 34.93
CA GLN A 239 -7.83 -4.13 35.26
C GLN A 239 -7.41 -5.28 36.16
N GLN A 240 -8.14 -5.50 37.25
CA GLN A 240 -8.05 -6.74 38.01
C GLN A 240 -9.01 -7.76 37.39
N LEU A 241 -8.51 -8.92 37.00
CA LEU A 241 -9.35 -9.98 36.45
C LEU A 241 -10.09 -10.70 37.58
N THR A 242 -11.38 -10.97 37.37
CA THR A 242 -12.14 -11.86 38.23
C THR A 242 -11.99 -13.28 37.70
N VAL A 243 -11.14 -14.06 38.37
CA VAL A 243 -10.82 -15.43 37.96
C VAL A 243 -11.67 -16.45 38.71
N THR A 244 -11.88 -17.60 38.07
CA THR A 244 -12.60 -18.74 38.66
C THR A 244 -11.66 -19.94 38.71
N ASP A 245 -11.85 -20.79 39.71
CA ASP A 245 -10.95 -21.92 39.94
C ASP A 245 -11.01 -22.90 38.76
N GLY A 246 -9.85 -23.28 38.22
CA GLY A 246 -9.73 -24.18 37.08
C GLY A 246 -10.10 -23.58 35.72
N ASN A 247 -10.48 -22.30 35.64
CA ASN A 247 -10.79 -21.64 34.38
C ASN A 247 -9.57 -20.87 33.85
N GLN A 248 -9.07 -21.25 32.67
CA GLN A 248 -7.91 -20.60 32.04
C GLN A 248 -8.30 -19.44 31.09
N GLY A 249 -9.58 -19.11 30.99
CA GLY A 249 -10.11 -18.08 30.10
C GLY A 249 -10.90 -18.66 28.92
N PRO A 250 -11.28 -17.80 27.95
CA PRO A 250 -10.85 -16.41 27.78
C PRO A 250 -11.41 -15.46 28.83
N TYR A 251 -10.57 -14.56 29.33
CA TYR A 251 -10.93 -13.47 30.23
C TYR A 251 -10.98 -12.17 29.44
N LYS A 252 -12.14 -11.51 29.44
CA LYS A 252 -12.35 -10.24 28.72
C LYS A 252 -11.69 -9.06 29.42
N LEU A 253 -10.93 -8.30 28.65
CA LEU A 253 -10.44 -6.98 29.00
C LEU A 253 -11.53 -5.95 28.68
N GLN A 254 -11.70 -5.00 29.58
CA GLN A 254 -12.74 -3.98 29.51
C GLN A 254 -12.11 -2.60 29.54
N GLY A 255 -12.67 -1.71 28.72
CA GLY A 255 -12.31 -0.31 28.73
C GLY A 255 -12.68 0.36 30.06
N GLN A 256 -12.21 1.59 30.24
CA GLN A 256 -12.47 2.34 31.46
C GLN A 256 -13.92 2.83 31.53
N ASP A 257 -14.50 3.13 30.36
CA ASP A 257 -15.80 3.78 30.23
C ASP A 257 -16.88 2.78 29.77
N GLY A 258 -16.59 1.47 29.87
CA GLY A 258 -17.52 0.40 29.50
C GLY A 258 -17.58 0.09 28.00
N GLU A 259 -16.54 0.43 27.24
CA GLU A 259 -16.46 0.16 25.81
C GLU A 259 -16.60 -1.36 25.50
N LEU A 260 -17.60 -1.73 24.68
CA LEU A 260 -17.93 -3.14 24.39
C LEU A 260 -16.95 -3.83 23.44
N PHE A 261 -16.32 -3.06 22.55
CA PHE A 261 -15.33 -3.53 21.61
C PHE A 261 -14.01 -2.81 21.89
N LEU A 262 -13.01 -3.57 22.35
CA LEU A 262 -11.68 -3.07 22.62
C LEU A 262 -10.69 -3.72 21.66
N GLN A 263 -10.00 -2.89 20.88
CA GLN A 263 -8.77 -3.30 20.22
C GLN A 263 -7.59 -2.92 21.11
N ILE A 264 -6.93 -3.93 21.66
CA ILE A 264 -5.76 -3.76 22.51
C ILE A 264 -4.56 -3.40 21.61
N LEU A 265 -3.77 -2.42 22.03
CA LEU A 265 -2.53 -2.09 21.35
C LEU A 265 -1.50 -3.18 21.65
N SER A 266 -1.11 -3.88 20.59
CA SER A 266 -0.11 -4.96 20.63
C SER A 266 1.13 -4.60 21.44
N GLY A 267 1.56 -5.49 22.35
CA GLY A 267 2.79 -5.34 23.12
C GLY A 267 2.76 -4.28 24.22
N THR A 268 1.62 -3.64 24.48
CA THR A 268 1.46 -2.70 25.59
C THR A 268 1.05 -3.40 26.88
N GLU A 269 0.65 -4.67 26.80
CA GLU A 269 0.09 -5.42 27.89
C GLU A 269 1.15 -5.99 28.84
N LYS A 270 0.83 -6.00 30.12
CA LYS A 270 1.61 -6.60 31.20
C LYS A 270 0.64 -7.31 32.13
N VAL A 271 0.80 -8.62 32.23
CA VAL A 271 -0.02 -9.46 33.12
C VAL A 271 0.80 -9.81 34.35
N PHE A 272 0.25 -9.51 35.52
CA PHE A 272 0.84 -9.82 36.81
C PHE A 272 -0.05 -10.81 37.55
N ALA A 273 0.52 -11.87 38.09
CA ALA A 273 -0.14 -12.76 39.04
C ALA A 273 0.56 -12.64 40.40
N ASP A 274 -0.16 -12.16 41.41
CA ASP A 274 0.36 -11.88 42.76
C ASP A 274 1.65 -11.03 42.77
N GLY A 275 1.73 -10.08 41.82
CA GLY A 275 2.87 -9.18 41.65
C GLY A 275 4.01 -9.72 40.79
N ILE A 276 3.95 -10.98 40.35
CA ILE A 276 4.94 -11.56 39.42
C ILE A 276 4.51 -11.25 37.99
N LEU A 277 5.40 -10.61 37.21
CA LEU A 277 5.18 -10.37 35.78
C LEU A 277 5.25 -11.70 35.02
N LEU A 278 4.15 -12.04 34.34
CA LEU A 278 4.03 -13.22 33.50
C LEU A 278 4.61 -12.98 32.12
N LYS A 279 5.04 -14.06 31.46
CA LYS A 279 5.57 -14.05 30.10
C LYS A 279 4.47 -14.39 29.10
N ARG A 280 4.37 -13.57 28.05
CA ARG A 280 3.48 -13.82 26.91
C ARG A 280 4.09 -14.88 25.99
N GLY A 281 3.27 -15.82 25.53
CA GLY A 281 3.63 -16.83 24.55
C GLY A 281 2.75 -18.07 24.66
N GLU A 282 2.55 -18.77 23.54
CA GLU A 282 1.79 -20.03 23.51
C GLU A 282 2.42 -21.11 24.39
N THR A 283 3.76 -21.13 24.45
CA THR A 283 4.55 -22.00 25.31
C THR A 283 4.96 -21.35 26.63
N GLU A 284 4.49 -20.12 26.92
CA GLU A 284 4.83 -19.36 28.14
C GLU A 284 3.61 -19.31 29.07
N ASP A 285 3.37 -18.23 29.82
CA ASP A 285 2.34 -18.19 30.86
C ASP A 285 0.93 -17.83 30.34
N TYR A 286 0.84 -16.99 29.30
CA TYR A 286 -0.44 -16.53 28.74
C TYR A 286 -0.35 -16.12 27.27
N ILE A 287 -1.51 -16.06 26.63
CA ILE A 287 -1.74 -15.54 25.27
C ILE A 287 -2.80 -14.44 25.29
N VAL A 288 -2.78 -13.56 24.28
CA VAL A 288 -3.69 -12.42 24.16
C VAL A 288 -4.26 -12.36 22.76
N ASP A 289 -5.58 -12.21 22.66
CA ASP A 289 -6.28 -11.82 21.44
C ASP A 289 -6.46 -10.29 21.46
N TYR A 290 -5.64 -9.58 20.69
CA TYR A 290 -5.64 -8.12 20.66
C TYR A 290 -6.90 -7.52 20.02
N ASN A 291 -7.57 -8.26 19.14
CA ASN A 291 -8.77 -7.77 18.45
C ASN A 291 -10.04 -8.01 19.27
N ARG A 292 -10.11 -9.14 20.00
CA ARG A 292 -11.21 -9.43 20.92
C ARG A 292 -11.02 -8.83 22.31
N GLY A 293 -9.80 -8.38 22.63
CA GLY A 293 -9.45 -7.92 23.96
C GLY A 293 -9.57 -9.01 25.00
N GLU A 294 -9.05 -10.20 24.70
CA GLU A 294 -9.19 -11.38 25.56
C GLU A 294 -7.83 -11.94 25.95
N ILE A 295 -7.70 -12.41 27.19
CA ILE A 295 -6.50 -13.09 27.70
C ILE A 295 -6.85 -14.55 28.03
N ARG A 296 -5.98 -15.47 27.62
CA ARG A 296 -6.07 -16.89 28.01
C ARG A 296 -4.75 -17.32 28.63
N PHE A 297 -4.83 -17.96 29.79
CA PHE A 297 -3.67 -18.53 30.47
C PHE A 297 -3.35 -19.90 29.89
N THR A 298 -2.08 -20.23 29.83
CA THR A 298 -1.64 -21.55 29.40
C THR A 298 -1.63 -22.51 30.60
N PRO A 299 -1.54 -23.83 30.35
CA PRO A 299 -1.34 -24.80 31.44
C PRO A 299 -0.07 -24.59 32.27
N ASN A 300 0.91 -23.80 31.81
CA ASN A 300 2.13 -23.49 32.57
C ASN A 300 1.82 -22.65 33.82
N ARG A 301 0.71 -21.92 33.84
CA ARG A 301 0.26 -21.11 34.97
C ARG A 301 -1.20 -21.43 35.30
N ILE A 302 -1.42 -22.38 36.21
CA ILE A 302 -2.76 -22.75 36.64
C ILE A 302 -3.40 -21.61 37.41
N ILE A 303 -4.50 -21.08 36.85
CA ILE A 303 -5.31 -20.09 37.54
C ILE A 303 -6.20 -20.71 38.63
N THR A 304 -6.14 -20.15 39.83
CA THR A 304 -7.02 -20.49 40.97
C THR A 304 -7.77 -19.26 41.46
N ALA A 305 -8.87 -19.46 42.19
CA ALA A 305 -9.70 -18.37 42.71
C ALA A 305 -8.96 -17.40 43.66
N ASN A 306 -7.83 -17.82 44.24
CA ASN A 306 -7.06 -17.02 45.20
C ASN A 306 -6.00 -16.14 44.52
N LEU A 307 -5.72 -16.33 43.23
CA LEU A 307 -4.73 -15.53 42.52
C LEU A 307 -5.26 -14.13 42.24
N ARG A 308 -4.47 -13.12 42.59
CA ARG A 308 -4.74 -11.76 42.17
C ARG A 308 -4.06 -11.50 40.84
N ILE A 309 -4.86 -11.54 39.78
CA ILE A 309 -4.38 -11.20 38.44
C ILE A 309 -4.69 -9.76 38.10
N ILE A 310 -3.65 -9.00 37.75
CA ILE A 310 -3.73 -7.62 37.31
C ILE A 310 -3.19 -7.55 35.89
N VAL A 311 -3.97 -6.96 34.99
CA VAL A 311 -3.57 -6.71 33.61
C VAL A 311 -3.49 -5.20 33.41
N GLU A 312 -2.33 -4.74 32.99
CA GLU A 312 -2.10 -3.39 32.50
C GLU A 312 -2.02 -3.44 30.98
N PHE A 313 -2.71 -2.56 30.26
CA PHE A 313 -2.73 -2.57 28.79
C PHE A 313 -3.15 -1.20 28.24
N GLU A 314 -2.84 -0.94 26.98
CA GLU A 314 -3.43 0.17 26.22
C GLU A 314 -4.42 -0.34 25.17
N TYR A 315 -5.46 0.44 24.92
CA TYR A 315 -6.47 0.11 23.90
C TYR A 315 -6.82 1.32 23.04
N ALA A 316 -7.10 1.06 21.78
CA ALA A 316 -7.53 2.09 20.84
C ALA A 316 -8.93 2.60 21.19
N VAL A 317 -9.14 3.90 21.02
CA VAL A 317 -10.43 4.56 21.24
C VAL A 317 -10.78 5.35 20.00
N GLN A 318 -12.01 5.19 19.51
CA GLN A 318 -12.49 5.89 18.32
C GLN A 318 -13.08 7.27 18.63
N SER A 319 -13.20 7.65 19.91
CA SER A 319 -14.06 8.76 20.31
C SER A 319 -13.41 10.15 20.21
N TYR A 320 -12.13 10.30 20.59
CA TYR A 320 -11.47 11.61 20.66
C TYR A 320 -9.96 11.49 20.42
N LEU A 321 -9.39 12.45 19.67
CA LEU A 321 -7.94 12.61 19.56
C LEU A 321 -7.37 13.14 20.88
N ARG A 322 -6.20 12.64 21.28
CA ARG A 322 -5.51 13.02 22.51
C ARG A 322 -4.15 13.59 22.20
N SER A 323 -3.98 14.90 22.35
CA SER A 323 -2.68 15.52 22.19
C SER A 323 -1.78 15.20 23.39
N LEU A 324 -0.53 14.90 23.12
CA LEU A 324 0.48 14.55 24.09
C LEU A 324 1.73 15.39 23.85
N TYR A 325 2.24 15.94 24.95
CA TYR A 325 3.51 16.66 25.03
C TYR A 325 4.36 16.00 26.08
N ALA A 326 5.57 15.58 25.70
CA ALA A 326 6.53 15.01 26.63
C ALA A 326 7.91 15.61 26.41
N THR A 327 8.59 15.94 27.51
CA THR A 327 10.00 16.35 27.47
C THR A 327 10.78 15.60 28.53
N GLU A 328 12.01 15.24 28.17
CA GLU A 328 12.97 14.56 29.04
C GLU A 328 14.32 15.24 28.89
N THR A 329 14.92 15.61 30.02
CA THR A 329 16.31 16.07 30.09
C THR A 329 17.04 15.22 31.10
N LYS A 330 18.08 14.51 30.66
CA LYS A 330 18.92 13.66 31.50
C LYS A 330 20.37 14.13 31.43
N ILE A 331 20.96 14.38 32.59
CA ILE A 331 22.35 14.80 32.75
C ILE A 331 23.08 13.70 33.52
N VAL A 332 24.07 13.08 32.90
CA VAL A 332 24.82 11.93 33.45
C VAL A 332 26.29 12.29 33.61
N SER A 333 26.83 11.97 34.78
CA SER A 333 28.26 11.91 35.07
C SER A 333 28.62 10.52 35.62
N GLU A 334 29.88 10.29 35.98
CA GLU A 334 30.37 8.98 36.46
C GLU A 334 29.61 8.48 37.69
N ASN A 335 29.27 9.36 38.62
CA ASN A 335 28.66 9.01 39.91
C ASN A 335 27.29 9.64 40.16
N LEU A 336 26.78 10.45 39.22
CA LEU A 336 25.54 11.20 39.40
C LEU A 336 24.72 11.19 38.11
N THR A 337 23.42 10.91 38.25
CA THR A 337 22.44 11.08 37.19
C THR A 337 21.34 12.01 37.69
N PHE A 338 21.09 13.08 36.95
CA PHE A 338 19.99 14.00 37.21
C PHE A 338 19.01 13.95 36.04
N GLY A 339 17.72 13.89 36.30
CA GLY A 339 16.69 13.77 35.28
C GLY A 339 15.49 14.66 35.59
N ILE A 340 15.07 15.45 34.60
CA ILE A 340 13.83 16.22 34.61
C ILE A 340 12.93 15.64 33.52
N ASN A 341 11.69 15.29 33.88
CA ASN A 341 10.71 14.76 32.95
C ASN A 341 9.41 15.56 33.11
N PHE A 342 8.82 15.96 31.99
CA PHE A 342 7.51 16.60 31.94
C PHE A 342 6.63 15.82 30.98
N TYR A 343 5.39 15.56 31.39
CA TYR A 343 4.41 14.80 30.62
C TYR A 343 3.05 15.46 30.76
N ASN A 344 2.39 15.69 29.63
CA ASN A 344 1.02 16.18 29.59
C ASN A 344 0.27 15.48 28.45
N GLU A 345 -0.91 14.95 28.75
CA GLU A 345 -1.84 14.40 27.77
C GLU A 345 -3.21 15.04 28.00
N GLN A 346 -3.84 15.49 26.92
CA GLN A 346 -5.11 16.19 26.96
C GLN A 346 -6.05 15.67 25.87
N ASP A 347 -7.30 15.42 26.24
CA ASP A 347 -8.37 15.09 25.32
C ASP A 347 -8.74 16.32 24.48
N SER A 348 -8.81 16.17 23.16
CA SER A 348 -9.34 17.21 22.28
C SER A 348 -10.81 17.45 22.57
N LYS A 349 -11.21 18.73 22.59
CA LYS A 349 -12.62 19.13 22.74
C LYS A 349 -13.43 18.95 21.44
N SER A 350 -12.78 18.70 20.31
CA SER A 350 -13.45 18.40 19.05
C SER A 350 -13.60 16.88 18.88
N LEU A 351 -14.81 16.43 18.50
CA LEU A 351 -14.98 15.07 18.00
C LEU A 351 -14.11 14.90 16.75
N SER A 352 -13.36 13.81 16.71
CA SER A 352 -12.69 13.35 15.50
C SER A 352 -13.73 12.92 14.48
N SER A 353 -14.21 13.85 13.65
CA SER A 353 -14.57 13.49 12.28
C SER A 353 -13.35 12.77 11.72
N ASN A 354 -13.49 11.51 11.29
CA ASN A 354 -12.44 10.68 10.70
C ASN A 354 -11.45 11.53 9.90
N ILE A 355 -10.35 11.95 10.53
CA ILE A 355 -9.25 12.57 9.82
C ILE A 355 -8.50 11.38 9.25
N GLN A 356 -9.00 10.90 8.12
CA GLN A 356 -8.20 10.14 7.18
C GLN A 356 -7.06 11.10 6.80
N LEU A 357 -5.93 10.94 7.49
CA LEU A 357 -4.67 11.54 7.07
C LEU A 357 -4.20 10.67 5.90
N ASP A 358 -4.74 10.98 4.71
CA ASP A 358 -4.24 10.48 3.43
C ASP A 358 -2.81 10.96 3.17
#